data_AF-A0A839AQN1-F1
#
_entry.id   AF-A0A839AQN1-F1
#
_cell.length_a   1.000
_cell.length_b   1.000
_cell.length_c   1.000
_cell.angle_alpha   90.00
_cell.angle_beta   90.00
_cell.angle_gamma   90.00
#
_symmetry.space_group_name_H-M   'P 1'
#
loop_
_entity.id
_entity.type
_entity.pdbx_description
1 polymer ?
#
loop_
_entity_poly.entity_id
_entity_poly.type
_entity_poly.pdbx_seq_one_letter_code
_entity_poly.pdbx_strand_id
1 'polypeptide(L)'
;DSNLVVIKSEVISGDQDECGVEYLITRKWSVSDCAGNTTEYIQLVTVQDTAAPEFEGDLPAQEIVASCDDIPAMVDLTATDNCDSNLVVIKSEVISGDQD
;
A
#
# COMPACT_ATOMS: atom_id res chain seq x y z
N ASP A 1 -5.74 9.44 -45.36
CA ASP A 1 -7.09 9.41 -44.77
C ASP A 1 -6.98 9.89 -43.34
N SER A 2 -7.78 10.88 -42.95
CA SER A 2 -7.46 11.82 -41.87
C SER A 2 -8.28 11.65 -40.60
N ASN A 3 -8.76 10.43 -40.30
CA ASN A 3 -9.30 10.11 -38.98
C ASN A 3 -9.13 8.62 -38.67
N LEU A 4 -7.93 8.26 -38.24
CA LEU A 4 -7.67 6.97 -37.61
C LEU A 4 -8.24 7.01 -36.19
N VAL A 5 -9.24 6.16 -35.88
CA VAL A 5 -9.86 6.13 -34.55
C VAL A 5 -9.14 5.10 -33.67
N VAL A 6 -8.68 5.54 -32.50
CA VAL A 6 -8.12 4.65 -31.47
C VAL A 6 -9.18 4.41 -30.40
N ILE A 7 -9.63 3.17 -30.28
CA ILE A 7 -10.52 2.72 -29.21
C ILE A 7 -9.65 2.26 -28.04
N LYS A 8 -9.93 2.76 -26.84
CA LYS A 8 -9.19 2.42 -25.61
C LYS A 8 -10.12 1.71 -24.63
N SER A 9 -9.63 0.65 -24.01
CA SER A 9 -10.29 0.03 -22.85
C SER A 9 -9.29 -0.28 -21.75
N GLU A 10 -9.77 -0.25 -20.51
CA GLU A 10 -9.00 -0.55 -19.30
C GLU A 10 -9.85 -1.47 -18.41
N VAL A 11 -9.23 -2.51 -17.86
CA VAL A 11 -9.84 -3.45 -16.92
C VAL A 11 -8.89 -3.64 -15.74
N ILE A 12 -9.41 -3.50 -14.52
CA ILE A 12 -8.68 -3.77 -13.28
C ILE A 12 -9.11 -5.14 -12.76
N SER A 13 -8.16 -5.97 -12.34
CA SER A 13 -8.39 -7.35 -11.89
C SER A 13 -7.33 -7.77 -10.86
N GLY A 14 -7.57 -8.86 -10.15
CA GLY A 14 -6.53 -9.45 -9.30
C GLY A 14 -6.41 -8.87 -7.89
N ASP A 15 -7.42 -8.12 -7.43
CA ASP A 15 -7.60 -7.73 -6.03
C ASP A 15 -7.79 -9.02 -5.19
N GLN A 16 -6.70 -9.61 -4.70
CA GLN A 16 -6.67 -10.97 -4.12
C GLN A 16 -6.00 -11.04 -2.73
N ASP A 17 -5.58 -9.92 -2.15
CA ASP A 17 -5.17 -9.86 -0.75
C ASP A 17 -6.11 -8.97 0.08
N GLU A 18 -6.12 -9.17 1.41
CA GLU A 18 -6.99 -8.42 2.33
C GLU A 18 -6.65 -6.93 2.41
N CYS A 19 -5.49 -6.51 1.90
CA CYS A 19 -5.07 -5.10 1.79
C CYS A 19 -5.55 -4.46 0.47
N GLY A 20 -5.78 -5.24 -0.58
CA GLY A 20 -6.20 -4.77 -1.91
C GLY A 20 -5.16 -3.93 -2.64
N VAL A 21 -3.89 -4.18 -2.33
CA VAL A 21 -2.75 -3.33 -2.75
C VAL A 21 -1.92 -3.95 -3.86
N GLU A 22 -2.18 -5.22 -4.19
CA GLU A 22 -1.65 -5.88 -5.37
C GLU A 22 -2.76 -6.14 -6.39
N TYR A 23 -2.68 -5.53 -7.57
CA TYR A 23 -3.67 -5.71 -8.63
C TYR A 23 -3.07 -5.52 -10.03
N LEU A 24 -3.76 -6.04 -11.04
CA LEU A 24 -3.40 -5.96 -12.44
C LEU A 24 -4.32 -5.01 -13.20
N ILE A 25 -3.72 -4.09 -13.95
CA ILE A 25 -4.42 -3.25 -14.94
C ILE A 25 -4.12 -3.80 -16.34
N THR A 26 -5.15 -4.21 -17.07
CA THR A 26 -5.06 -4.57 -18.48
C THR A 26 -5.56 -3.43 -19.34
N ARG A 27 -4.68 -2.83 -20.15
CA ARG A 27 -5.02 -1.77 -21.11
C ARG A 27 -4.99 -2.31 -22.52
N LYS A 28 -5.98 -1.95 -23.32
CA LYS A 28 -6.09 -2.34 -24.72
C LYS A 28 -6.32 -1.11 -25.60
N TRP A 29 -5.57 -1.05 -26.70
CA TRP A 29 -5.75 -0.08 -27.77
C TRP A 29 -6.10 -0.84 -29.04
N SER A 30 -7.20 -0.48 -29.68
CA SER A 30 -7.59 -1.02 -30.98
C SER A 30 -7.67 0.12 -31.98
N VAL A 31 -7.12 -0.09 -33.16
CA VAL A 31 -7.08 0.90 -34.23
C VAL A 31 -7.64 0.28 -35.50
N SER A 32 -8.54 0.99 -36.18
CA SER A 32 -9.08 0.56 -37.47
C SER A 32 -8.85 1.61 -38.55
N ASP A 33 -8.51 1.17 -39.75
CA ASP A 33 -8.50 2.03 -40.94
C ASP A 33 -9.85 2.01 -41.68
N CYS A 34 -9.99 2.85 -42.71
CA CYS A 34 -11.21 2.96 -43.51
C CYS A 34 -11.49 1.74 -44.40
N ALA A 35 -10.50 0.87 -44.59
CA ALA A 35 -10.66 -0.40 -45.31
C ALA A 35 -11.10 -1.54 -44.37
N GLY A 36 -11.24 -1.26 -43.07
CA GLY A 36 -11.64 -2.23 -42.06
C GLY A 36 -10.48 -3.06 -41.49
N ASN A 37 -9.22 -2.72 -41.78
CA ASN A 37 -8.09 -3.39 -41.17
C ASN A 37 -7.97 -2.95 -39.71
N THR A 38 -7.82 -3.91 -38.80
CA THR A 38 -7.69 -3.65 -37.36
C THR A 38 -6.35 -4.11 -36.81
N THR A 39 -5.80 -3.38 -35.85
CA THR A 39 -4.64 -3.80 -35.05
C THR A 39 -4.91 -3.54 -33.58
N GLU A 40 -4.45 -4.46 -32.73
CA GLU A 40 -4.60 -4.37 -31.28
C GLU A 40 -3.25 -4.38 -30.58
N TYR A 41 -3.15 -3.57 -29.51
CA TYR A 41 -2.03 -3.59 -28.58
C TYR A 41 -2.57 -3.76 -27.17
N ILE A 42 -1.94 -4.63 -26.39
CA ILE A 42 -2.32 -4.90 -25.00
C ILE A 42 -1.10 -4.64 -24.10
N GLN A 43 -1.32 -3.89 -23.02
CA GLN A 43 -0.37 -3.69 -21.94
C GLN A 43 -0.94 -4.30 -20.65
N LEU A 44 -0.12 -5.06 -19.94
CA LEU A 44 -0.39 -5.50 -18.58
C LEU A 44 0.47 -4.65 -17.62
N VAL A 45 -0.17 -4.08 -16.59
CA VAL A 45 0.51 -3.33 -15.53
C VAL A 45 0.25 -4.05 -14.21
N THR A 46 1.31 -4.47 -13.54
CA THR A 46 1.25 -5.00 -12.17
C THR A 46 1.48 -3.87 -11.19
N VAL A 47 0.53 -3.68 -10.29
CA VAL A 47 0.62 -2.79 -9.14
C VAL A 47 0.89 -3.66 -7.93
N GLN A 48 1.90 -3.31 -7.14
CA GLN A 48 2.31 -4.02 -5.94
C GLN A 48 2.73 -2.99 -4.89
N ASP A 49 2.35 -3.21 -3.63
CA ASP A 49 2.90 -2.44 -2.53
C ASP A 49 4.32 -2.89 -2.16
N THR A 50 5.21 -1.91 -2.01
CA THR A 50 6.64 -2.12 -1.77
C THR A 50 7.19 -1.25 -0.65
N ALA A 51 6.35 -0.39 -0.08
CA ALA A 51 6.70 0.44 1.05
C ALA A 51 6.21 -0.23 2.33
N ALA A 52 6.89 0.07 3.44
CA ALA A 52 6.45 -0.37 4.75
C ALA A 52 5.67 0.76 5.43
N PRO A 53 4.77 0.45 6.38
CA PRO A 53 4.12 1.47 7.18
C PRO A 53 5.14 2.30 7.98
N GLU A 54 4.84 3.59 8.15
CA GLU A 54 5.65 4.52 8.93
C GLU A 54 4.87 5.02 10.15
N PHE A 55 5.55 5.17 11.29
CA PHE A 55 4.93 5.79 12.47
C PHE A 55 4.77 7.30 12.27
N GLU A 56 3.66 7.82 12.79
CA GLU A 56 3.32 9.23 12.74
C GLU A 56 3.67 9.95 14.04
N GLY A 57 4.00 11.24 13.91
CA GLY A 57 4.21 12.13 15.05
C GLY A 57 5.52 11.88 15.81
N ASP A 58 5.59 12.42 17.03
CA ASP A 58 6.75 12.28 17.90
C ASP A 58 6.73 10.92 18.58
N LEU A 59 7.77 10.12 18.33
CA LEU A 59 7.98 8.85 18.99
C LEU A 59 8.54 9.07 20.41
N PRO A 60 8.17 8.22 21.38
CA PRO A 60 8.80 8.23 22.70
C PRO A 60 10.30 7.92 22.57
N ALA A 61 11.06 8.31 23.59
CA ALA A 61 12.48 7.98 23.64
C ALA A 61 12.67 6.45 23.58
N GLN A 62 13.64 6.02 22.77
CA GLN A 62 13.95 4.60 22.58
C GLN A 62 14.40 3.92 23.89
N GLU A 63 15.06 4.68 24.75
CA GLU A 63 15.54 4.23 26.05
C GLU A 63 15.34 5.34 27.07
N ILE A 64 14.84 4.97 28.24
CA ILE A 64 14.66 5.86 29.39
C ILE A 64 15.19 5.19 30.65
N VAL A 65 15.63 5.99 31.61
CA VAL A 65 15.92 5.54 32.97
C VAL A 65 14.84 6.11 33.87
N ALA A 66 14.07 5.23 34.49
CA ALA A 66 12.99 5.58 35.39
C ALA A 66 13.28 5.07 36.81
N SER A 67 12.72 5.74 37.81
CA SER A 67 12.69 5.20 39.18
C SER A 67 11.55 4.16 39.29
N CYS A 68 11.63 3.24 40.26
CA CYS A 68 10.62 2.19 40.43
C CYS A 68 9.19 2.74 40.60
N ASP A 69 9.07 3.94 41.18
CA ASP A 69 7.78 4.59 41.45
C ASP A 69 7.37 5.58 40.35
N ASP A 70 8.15 5.70 39.27
CA ASP A 70 7.96 6.70 38.20
C ASP A 70 8.24 6.10 36.81
N ILE A 71 7.67 4.94 36.53
CA ILE A 71 7.72 4.30 35.21
C ILE A 71 6.61 4.89 34.33
N PRO A 72 6.94 5.57 33.21
CA PRO A 72 5.93 6.12 32.31
C PRO A 72 5.07 5.03 31.68
N ALA A 73 3.76 5.29 31.55
CA ALA A 73 2.85 4.40 30.84
C ALA A 73 3.13 4.39 29.33
N MET A 74 2.80 3.27 28.68
CA MET A 74 2.96 3.13 27.23
C MET A 74 2.00 4.04 26.47
N VAL A 75 2.54 4.92 25.63
CA VAL A 75 1.79 5.84 24.79
C VAL A 75 1.14 5.12 23.61
N ASP A 76 -0.05 5.56 23.18
CA ASP A 76 -0.65 5.13 21.91
C ASP A 76 0.08 5.78 20.74
N LEU A 77 0.47 4.95 19.77
CA LEU A 77 1.11 5.39 18.53
C LEU A 77 0.16 5.15 17.36
N THR A 78 0.33 5.94 16.31
CA THR A 78 -0.36 5.79 15.03
C THR A 78 0.66 5.58 13.92
N ALA A 79 0.25 4.92 12.85
CA ALA A 79 1.07 4.70 11.66
C ALA A 79 0.23 4.99 10.40
N THR A 80 0.91 5.32 9.31
CA THR A 80 0.34 5.43 7.97
C THR A 80 1.07 4.53 7.00
N ASP A 81 0.40 4.21 5.90
CA ASP A 81 0.95 3.46 4.78
C ASP A 81 0.29 4.02 3.50
N ASN A 82 1.01 4.02 2.39
CA ASN A 82 0.54 4.57 1.11
C ASN A 82 -0.54 3.71 0.44
N CYS A 83 -0.67 2.46 0.86
CA CYS A 83 -1.46 1.43 0.22
C CYS A 83 -2.42 0.78 1.23
N ASP A 84 -2.05 0.66 2.51
CA ASP A 84 -2.95 0.19 3.57
C ASP A 84 -3.56 1.34 4.40
N SER A 85 -4.89 1.41 4.41
CA SER A 85 -5.65 2.39 5.20
C SER A 85 -6.17 1.84 6.54
N ASN A 86 -6.02 0.54 6.80
CA ASN A 86 -6.53 -0.18 7.96
C ASN A 86 -5.40 -0.72 8.85
N LEU A 87 -4.42 0.13 9.15
CA LEU A 87 -3.30 -0.23 10.00
C LEU A 87 -3.71 -0.37 11.47
N VAL A 88 -3.16 -1.37 12.14
CA VAL A 88 -3.33 -1.60 13.57
C VAL A 88 -1.96 -1.64 14.25
N VAL A 89 -1.72 -0.69 15.16
CA VAL A 89 -0.51 -0.69 16.00
C VAL A 89 -0.75 -1.57 17.22
N ILE A 90 0.06 -2.62 17.38
CA ILE A 90 -0.01 -3.55 18.51
C ILE A 90 1.03 -3.18 19.56
N LYS A 91 0.56 -3.01 20.79
CA LYS A 91 1.38 -2.73 21.96
C LYS A 91 1.82 -4.02 22.66
N SER A 92 3.07 -4.07 23.09
CA SER A 92 3.60 -5.19 23.89
C SER A 92 4.61 -4.67 24.90
N GLU A 93 4.46 -5.10 26.15
CA GLU A 93 5.37 -4.76 27.25
C GLU A 93 5.92 -6.04 27.87
N VAL A 94 7.22 -6.05 28.15
CA VAL A 94 7.90 -7.16 28.81
C VAL A 94 8.80 -6.60 29.90
N ILE A 95 8.58 -7.05 31.13
CA ILE A 95 9.43 -6.73 32.28
C ILE A 95 10.45 -7.85 32.45
N SER A 96 11.72 -7.51 32.57
CA SER A 96 12.80 -8.49 32.73
C SER A 96 13.82 -8.02 33.77
N GLY A 97 14.48 -8.97 34.43
CA GLY A 97 15.53 -8.67 35.42
C GLY A 97 15.00 -8.15 36.77
N ASP A 98 13.69 -8.10 36.95
CA ASP A 98 13.07 -7.92 38.26
C ASP A 98 13.34 -9.17 39.11
N GLN A 99 13.92 -8.98 40.29
CA GLN A 99 14.38 -10.04 41.20
C GLN A 99 13.72 -9.92 42.58
N ASP A 100 12.51 -9.41 42.64
CA ASP A 100 11.65 -9.56 43.82
C ASP A 100 11.38 -11.04 44.15
#